data_AF-A0A3D2JP24-F1
#
_entry.id   AF-A0A3D2JP24-F1
#
_cell.length_a   1.000
_cell.length_b   1.000
_cell.length_c   1.000
_cell.angle_alpha   90.00
_cell.angle_beta   90.00
_cell.angle_gamma   90.00
#
_symmetry.space_group_name_H-M   'P 1'
#
loop_
_entity.id
_entity.type
_entity.pdbx_description
1 polymer ?
#
loop_
_entity_poly.entity_id
_entity_poly.type
_entity_poly.pdbx_seq_one_letter_code
_entity_poly.pdbx_strand_id
1 'polypeptide(L)'
;MVTGTPLETELRNRFLDPLDMNATYRAGREAIPGGIPGDYEYAGPNSLAPTSVDGHVPKTPEISVISAEWASGALVSTPKDILQFVQAIFNSSQYSGVRAELTKVAAHPAQDGENRINSGAGVFVWDEDGEQVVGQFGFIYPFSAQFIYWPASKTAIEVIANEVDSSSNPNFNF
;
A
#
# COMPACT_ATOMS: atom_id res chain seq x y z
N MET A 1 -20.98 -14.31 -4.88
CA MET A 1 -20.56 -13.57 -3.67
C MET A 1 -20.40 -14.60 -2.55
N VAL A 2 -19.26 -14.61 -1.82
CA VAL A 2 -18.91 -15.73 -0.91
C VAL A 2 -19.48 -15.52 0.51
N THR A 3 -19.34 -14.32 1.08
CA THR A 3 -19.69 -14.05 2.48
C THR A 3 -21.07 -13.41 2.68
N GLY A 4 -21.60 -12.74 1.65
CA GLY A 4 -22.87 -12.00 1.74
C GLY A 4 -22.79 -10.70 2.57
N THR A 5 -21.58 -10.31 2.99
CA THR A 5 -21.30 -9.15 3.84
C THR A 5 -20.47 -8.10 3.09
N PRO A 6 -20.57 -6.80 3.46
CA PRO A 6 -19.70 -5.76 2.92
C PRO A 6 -18.22 -6.05 3.20
N LEU A 7 -17.34 -5.63 2.29
CA LEU A 7 -15.90 -5.81 2.43
C LEU A 7 -15.36 -5.16 3.71
N GLU A 8 -15.86 -3.98 4.06
CA GLU A 8 -15.52 -3.25 5.29
C GLU A 8 -15.70 -4.11 6.54
N THR A 9 -16.84 -4.79 6.61
CA THR A 9 -17.19 -5.67 7.72
C THR A 9 -16.23 -6.87 7.78
N GLU A 10 -15.90 -7.46 6.64
CA GLU A 10 -14.96 -8.58 6.60
C GLU A 10 -13.54 -8.17 6.95
N LEU A 11 -13.08 -7.00 6.49
CA LEU A 11 -11.76 -6.47 6.84
C LEU A 11 -11.64 -6.19 8.33
N ARG A 12 -12.63 -5.50 8.92
CA ARG A 12 -12.73 -5.25 10.37
C ARG A 12 -12.67 -6.55 11.17
N ASN A 13 -13.58 -7.47 10.88
CA ASN A 13 -13.75 -8.70 11.67
C ASN A 13 -12.58 -9.69 11.53
N ARG A 14 -11.92 -9.76 10.37
CA ARG A 14 -10.89 -10.78 10.09
C ARG A 14 -9.48 -10.29 10.33
N PHE A 15 -9.24 -8.99 10.21
CA PHE A 15 -7.89 -8.43 10.23
C PHE A 15 -7.79 -7.21 11.13
N LEU A 16 -8.55 -6.14 10.88
CA LEU A 16 -8.27 -4.86 11.54
C LEU A 16 -8.53 -4.91 13.05
N ASP A 17 -9.70 -5.38 13.48
CA ASP A 17 -10.04 -5.42 14.91
C ASP A 17 -9.26 -6.51 15.66
N PRO A 18 -9.09 -7.76 15.14
CA PRO A 18 -8.26 -8.76 15.79
C PRO A 18 -6.78 -8.38 15.93
N LEU A 19 -6.30 -7.46 15.10
CA LEU A 19 -4.94 -6.95 15.11
C LEU A 19 -4.86 -5.54 15.68
N ASP A 20 -5.89 -5.03 16.36
CA ASP A 20 -5.90 -3.68 16.96
C ASP A 20 -5.46 -2.55 16.01
N MET A 21 -5.71 -2.69 14.70
CA MET A 21 -5.38 -1.71 13.64
C MET A 21 -6.41 -0.57 13.63
N ASN A 22 -6.47 0.14 14.76
CA ASN A 22 -7.49 1.14 15.03
C ASN A 22 -7.29 2.45 14.25
N ALA A 23 -6.16 2.61 13.54
CA ALA A 23 -5.89 3.75 12.67
C ALA A 23 -5.99 3.36 11.18
N THR A 24 -6.63 2.23 10.87
CA THR A 24 -6.87 1.76 9.52
C THR A 24 -8.34 1.81 9.14
N TYR A 25 -8.64 2.40 7.99
CA TYR A 25 -9.99 2.69 7.52
C TYR A 25 -10.09 2.58 6.00
N ARG A 26 -11.31 2.48 5.50
CA ARG A 26 -11.62 2.52 4.09
C ARG A 26 -12.04 3.93 3.65
N ALA A 27 -11.19 4.56 2.83
CA ALA A 27 -11.48 5.88 2.30
C ALA A 27 -12.78 5.90 1.47
N GLY A 28 -13.54 6.99 1.60
CA GLY A 28 -14.83 7.17 0.92
C GLY A 28 -15.98 6.28 1.44
N ARG A 29 -15.76 5.46 2.47
CA ARG A 29 -16.75 4.54 3.05
C ARG A 29 -16.86 4.65 4.56
N GLU A 30 -15.74 4.86 5.24
CA GLU A 30 -15.67 5.07 6.68
C GLU A 30 -15.32 6.52 6.99
N ALA A 31 -15.77 7.00 8.16
CA ALA A 31 -15.24 8.23 8.73
C ALA A 31 -13.82 7.97 9.25
N ILE A 32 -12.90 8.91 8.99
CA ILE A 32 -11.50 8.81 9.41
C ILE A 32 -11.28 9.86 10.52
N PRO A 33 -11.26 9.45 11.80
CA PRO A 33 -11.04 10.37 12.92
C PRO A 33 -9.68 11.06 12.80
N GLY A 34 -9.66 12.39 12.96
CA GLY A 34 -8.44 13.19 12.80
C GLY A 34 -8.05 13.48 11.34
N GLY A 35 -8.73 12.86 10.37
CA GLY A 35 -8.47 13.06 8.95
C GLY A 35 -7.22 12.35 8.44
N ILE A 36 -6.78 12.77 7.26
CA ILE A 36 -5.54 12.32 6.61
C ILE A 36 -4.60 13.54 6.60
N PRO A 37 -3.27 13.37 6.76
CA PRO A 37 -2.31 14.46 6.55
C PRO A 37 -2.53 15.18 5.22
N GLY A 38 -2.06 16.42 5.11
CA GLY A 38 -2.11 17.15 3.84
C GLY A 38 -1.08 16.60 2.85
N ASP A 39 -1.41 16.70 1.56
CA ASP A 39 -0.66 16.02 0.50
C ASP A 39 -0.14 17.00 -0.52
N TYR A 40 0.92 16.62 -1.22
CA TYR A 40 1.65 17.54 -2.06
C TYR A 40 2.01 16.92 -3.42
N GLU A 41 1.93 17.74 -4.45
CA GLU A 41 2.60 17.49 -5.72
C GLU A 41 3.78 18.46 -5.80
N TYR A 42 5.00 17.93 -5.90
CA TYR A 42 6.14 18.78 -6.21
C TYR A 42 6.08 19.13 -7.70
N ALA A 43 5.84 20.41 -7.98
CA ALA A 43 5.70 20.99 -9.31
C ALA A 43 6.96 21.77 -9.73
N GLY A 44 8.01 21.72 -8.92
CA GLY A 44 9.28 22.41 -9.14
C GLY A 44 9.33 23.83 -8.57
N PRO A 45 10.53 24.38 -8.34
CA PRO A 45 10.74 25.62 -7.58
C PRO A 45 10.22 26.88 -8.30
N ASN A 46 9.91 26.78 -9.58
CA ASN A 46 9.39 27.88 -10.42
C ASN A 46 7.94 27.65 -10.84
N SER A 47 7.20 26.79 -10.14
CA SER A 47 5.80 26.51 -10.47
C SER A 47 4.95 27.79 -10.43
N LEU A 48 4.13 27.98 -11.46
CA LEU A 48 3.14 29.07 -11.52
C LEU A 48 1.78 28.64 -10.94
N ALA A 49 1.70 27.47 -10.32
CA ALA A 49 0.45 27.00 -9.72
C ALA A 49 0.03 27.97 -8.59
N PRO A 50 -1.21 28.49 -8.61
CA PRO A 50 -1.64 29.53 -7.67
C PRO A 50 -1.56 29.15 -6.19
N THR A 51 -1.61 27.85 -5.89
CA THR A 51 -1.57 27.29 -4.54
C THR A 51 -0.18 26.74 -4.16
N SER A 52 0.83 26.93 -5.02
CA SER A 52 2.19 26.45 -4.73
C SER A 52 2.82 27.22 -3.57
N VAL A 53 3.45 26.47 -2.66
CA VAL A 53 4.34 26.99 -1.60
C VAL A 53 5.69 26.30 -1.79
N ASP A 54 6.73 27.08 -2.06
CA ASP A 54 8.10 26.58 -2.31
C ASP A 54 8.21 25.49 -3.40
N GLY A 55 7.31 25.52 -4.40
CA GLY A 55 7.26 24.54 -5.48
C GLY A 55 6.37 23.31 -5.19
N HIS A 56 5.76 23.25 -4.02
CA HIS A 56 4.87 22.17 -3.59
C HIS A 56 3.41 22.63 -3.67
N VAL A 57 2.55 21.86 -4.35
CA VAL A 57 1.14 22.17 -4.56
C VAL A 57 0.29 21.27 -3.67
N PRO A 58 -0.50 21.80 -2.73
CA PRO A 58 -1.42 20.98 -1.94
C PRO A 58 -2.40 20.22 -2.83
N LYS A 59 -2.59 18.94 -2.53
CA LYS A 59 -3.50 18.03 -3.22
C LYS A 59 -4.28 17.21 -2.21
N THR A 60 -5.36 16.61 -2.69
CA THR A 60 -6.14 15.62 -1.97
C THR A 60 -6.61 14.59 -2.99
N PRO A 61 -6.55 13.29 -2.69
CA PRO A 61 -7.08 12.28 -3.59
C PRO A 61 -8.55 12.54 -3.93
N GLU A 62 -8.86 12.55 -5.22
CA GLU A 62 -10.22 12.71 -5.71
C GLU A 62 -11.09 11.52 -5.31
N ILE A 63 -12.34 11.76 -4.91
CA ILE A 63 -13.26 10.69 -4.51
C ILE A 63 -13.50 9.66 -5.62
N SER A 64 -13.42 10.09 -6.89
CA SER A 64 -13.50 9.20 -8.04
C SER A 64 -12.36 8.19 -8.07
N VAL A 65 -11.13 8.61 -7.79
CA VAL A 65 -9.93 7.74 -7.70
C VAL A 65 -10.08 6.76 -6.54
N ILE A 66 -10.43 7.26 -5.35
CA ILE A 66 -10.69 6.44 -4.16
C ILE A 66 -11.76 5.37 -4.47
N SER A 67 -12.85 5.78 -5.14
CA SER A 67 -13.95 4.87 -5.46
C SER A 67 -13.61 3.82 -6.52
N ALA A 68 -12.72 4.16 -7.45
CA ALA A 68 -12.24 3.25 -8.49
C ALA A 68 -11.30 2.19 -7.91
N GLU A 69 -10.42 2.58 -6.99
CA GLU A 69 -9.53 1.65 -6.29
C GLU A 69 -10.31 0.71 -5.36
N TRP A 70 -11.27 1.21 -4.57
CA TRP A 70 -12.17 0.38 -3.76
C TRP A 70 -11.47 -0.69 -2.90
N ALA A 71 -11.30 -1.92 -3.41
CA ALA A 71 -10.64 -3.02 -2.71
C ALA A 71 -9.15 -3.18 -3.07
N SER A 72 -8.69 -2.59 -4.19
CA SER A 72 -7.30 -2.67 -4.65
C SER A 72 -6.37 -1.68 -3.94
N GLY A 73 -6.87 -0.52 -3.53
CA GLY A 73 -5.98 0.53 -2.99
C GLY A 73 -6.59 1.54 -2.01
N ALA A 74 -7.92 1.52 -1.77
CA ALA A 74 -8.59 2.60 -1.02
C ALA A 74 -8.52 2.48 0.52
N LEU A 75 -7.49 1.82 1.06
CA LEU A 75 -7.23 1.78 2.50
C LEU A 75 -6.38 2.98 2.90
N VAL A 76 -6.75 3.58 4.04
CA VAL A 76 -5.96 4.58 4.75
C VAL A 76 -5.46 3.90 6.01
N SER A 77 -4.17 4.04 6.29
CA SER A 77 -3.53 3.39 7.44
C SER A 77 -2.36 4.22 7.96
N THR A 78 -1.63 3.68 8.91
CA THR A 78 -0.38 4.24 9.43
C THR A 78 0.74 3.21 9.28
N PRO A 79 2.03 3.62 9.29
CA PRO A 79 3.12 2.67 9.23
C PRO A 79 3.06 1.62 10.34
N LYS A 80 2.63 2.02 11.55
CA LYS A 80 2.48 1.12 12.69
C LYS A 80 1.46 0.00 12.40
N ASP A 81 0.27 0.35 11.92
CA ASP A 81 -0.79 -0.63 11.65
C ASP A 81 -0.40 -1.57 10.51
N ILE A 82 0.21 -1.05 9.44
CA ILE A 82 0.71 -1.86 8.32
C ILE A 82 1.78 -2.84 8.79
N LEU A 83 2.76 -2.39 9.58
CA LEU A 83 3.79 -3.26 10.14
C LEU A 83 3.19 -4.34 11.05
N GLN A 84 2.17 -3.99 11.85
CA GLN A 84 1.44 -4.95 12.67
C GLN A 84 0.72 -6.00 11.83
N PHE A 85 0.09 -5.61 10.72
CA PHE A 85 -0.55 -6.51 9.76
C PHE A 85 0.45 -7.47 9.11
N VAL A 86 1.54 -6.93 8.55
CA VAL A 86 2.60 -7.70 7.88
C VAL A 86 3.21 -8.69 8.86
N GLN A 87 3.61 -8.24 10.04
CA GLN A 87 4.19 -9.11 11.06
C GLN A 87 3.21 -10.20 11.51
N ALA A 88 1.92 -9.89 11.67
CA ALA A 88 0.92 -10.88 12.04
C ALA A 88 0.77 -11.97 10.98
N ILE A 89 0.67 -11.58 9.70
CA ILE A 89 0.56 -12.52 8.58
C ILE A 89 1.76 -13.46 8.53
N PHE A 90 2.97 -12.91 8.60
CA PHE A 90 4.17 -13.69 8.35
C PHE A 90 4.65 -14.47 9.58
N ASN A 91 4.42 -13.96 10.80
CA ASN A 91 4.94 -14.57 12.03
C ASN A 91 3.92 -15.45 12.79
N SER A 92 2.60 -15.32 12.54
CA SER A 92 1.57 -16.10 13.25
C SER A 92 1.08 -17.31 12.47
N SER A 93 0.79 -18.41 13.16
CA SER A 93 0.13 -19.58 12.56
C SER A 93 -1.32 -19.32 12.18
N GLN A 94 -1.98 -18.35 12.83
CA GLN A 94 -3.38 -17.96 12.58
C GLN A 94 -3.61 -17.57 11.11
N TYR A 95 -2.61 -16.93 10.50
CA TYR A 95 -2.70 -16.41 9.13
C TYR A 95 -1.88 -17.24 8.13
N SER A 96 -1.52 -18.48 8.48
CA SER A 96 -0.69 -19.36 7.65
C SER A 96 -1.27 -19.60 6.24
N GLY A 97 -2.60 -19.70 6.11
CA GLY A 97 -3.26 -19.80 4.80
C GLY A 97 -3.15 -18.52 3.96
N VAL A 98 -3.29 -17.34 4.58
CA VAL A 98 -3.09 -16.05 3.90
C VAL A 98 -1.64 -15.94 3.45
N ARG A 99 -0.68 -16.22 4.35
CA ARG A 99 0.75 -16.22 4.04
C ARG A 99 1.08 -17.14 2.87
N ALA A 100 0.47 -18.33 2.80
CA ALA A 100 0.68 -19.27 1.71
C ALA A 100 0.24 -18.69 0.35
N GLU A 101 -0.90 -18.01 0.29
CA GLU A 101 -1.37 -17.37 -0.95
C GLU A 101 -0.53 -16.14 -1.33
N LEU A 102 -0.06 -15.36 -0.35
CA LEU A 102 0.83 -14.21 -0.59
C LEU A 102 2.21 -14.63 -1.13
N THR A 103 2.73 -15.79 -0.73
CA THR A 103 4.09 -16.26 -1.09
C THR A 103 4.10 -17.20 -2.29
N LYS A 104 2.92 -17.67 -2.73
CA LYS A 104 2.79 -18.53 -3.90
C LYS A 104 2.98 -17.74 -5.18
N VAL A 105 4.20 -17.81 -5.74
CA VAL A 105 4.55 -17.19 -7.02
C VAL A 105 3.57 -17.63 -8.11
N ALA A 106 3.01 -16.66 -8.83
CA ALA A 106 2.08 -16.87 -9.92
C ALA A 106 2.69 -17.79 -11.01
N ALA A 107 1.85 -18.68 -11.57
CA ALA A 107 2.28 -19.55 -12.67
C ALA A 107 2.67 -18.78 -13.94
N HIS A 108 2.13 -17.56 -14.09
CA HIS A 108 2.35 -16.67 -15.24
C HIS A 108 2.74 -15.28 -14.72
N PRO A 109 3.99 -15.10 -14.23
CA PRO A 109 4.45 -13.80 -13.77
C PRO A 109 4.54 -12.80 -14.94
N ALA A 110 4.51 -11.51 -14.65
CA ALA A 110 4.81 -10.48 -15.64
C ALA A 110 6.27 -10.61 -16.09
N GLN A 111 6.53 -10.36 -17.37
CA GLN A 111 7.84 -10.58 -18.00
C GLN A 111 8.19 -9.42 -18.93
N ASP A 112 9.44 -8.98 -18.84
CA ASP A 112 10.07 -8.08 -19.80
C ASP A 112 11.43 -8.67 -20.21
N GLY A 113 11.48 -9.26 -21.40
CA GLY A 113 12.62 -10.06 -21.84
C GLY A 113 12.88 -11.24 -20.90
N GLU A 114 14.09 -11.30 -20.32
CA GLU A 114 14.48 -12.31 -19.34
C GLU A 114 14.06 -11.96 -17.89
N ASN A 115 13.66 -10.71 -17.65
CA ASN A 115 13.26 -10.25 -16.33
C ASN A 115 11.86 -10.78 -16.01
N ARG A 116 11.74 -11.48 -14.88
CA ARG A 116 10.47 -11.96 -14.35
C ARG A 116 10.12 -11.21 -13.09
N ILE A 117 8.94 -10.61 -13.07
CA ILE A 117 8.39 -9.96 -11.87
C ILE A 117 7.51 -11.00 -11.18
N ASN A 118 8.07 -11.63 -10.17
CA ASN A 118 7.38 -12.62 -9.36
C ASN A 118 6.41 -11.93 -8.40
N SER A 119 5.19 -12.45 -8.32
CA SER A 119 4.15 -11.95 -7.43
C SER A 119 3.32 -13.11 -6.88
N GLY A 120 2.86 -12.99 -5.63
CA GLY A 120 1.77 -13.81 -5.10
C GLY A 120 0.45 -13.08 -5.14
N ALA A 121 -0.47 -13.42 -4.24
CA ALA A 121 -1.78 -12.78 -4.16
C ALA A 121 -1.69 -11.33 -3.61
N GLY A 122 -1.36 -10.36 -4.45
CA GLY A 122 -1.36 -8.94 -4.08
C GLY A 122 -0.07 -8.45 -3.41
N VAL A 123 1.04 -9.17 -3.61
CA VAL A 123 2.39 -8.76 -3.19
C VAL A 123 3.42 -9.18 -4.25
N PHE A 124 4.53 -8.45 -4.33
CA PHE A 124 5.72 -8.86 -5.04
C PHE A 124 6.56 -9.80 -4.18
N VAL A 125 7.26 -10.72 -4.84
CA VAL A 125 8.09 -11.73 -4.19
C VAL A 125 9.41 -11.79 -4.95
N TRP A 126 10.55 -11.70 -4.26
CA TRP A 126 11.87 -11.81 -4.88
C TRP A 126 12.83 -12.60 -4.01
N ASP A 127 13.98 -12.97 -4.58
CA ASP A 127 15.08 -13.58 -3.84
C ASP A 127 16.12 -12.50 -3.52
N GLU A 128 16.56 -12.46 -2.27
CA GLU A 128 17.67 -11.63 -1.80
C GLU A 128 18.55 -12.52 -0.92
N ASP A 129 19.80 -12.75 -1.36
CA ASP A 129 20.76 -13.63 -0.67
C ASP A 129 20.22 -15.05 -0.33
N GLY A 130 19.39 -15.62 -1.21
CA GLY A 130 18.79 -16.95 -1.02
C GLY A 130 17.57 -16.98 -0.08
N GLU A 131 17.07 -15.81 0.31
CA GLU A 131 15.85 -15.62 1.10
C GLU A 131 14.72 -15.08 0.21
N GLN A 132 13.52 -15.64 0.37
CA GLN A 132 12.33 -15.10 -0.28
C GLN A 132 11.81 -13.88 0.49
N VAL A 133 11.97 -12.70 -0.11
CA VAL A 133 11.51 -11.42 0.42
C VAL A 133 10.15 -11.07 -0.18
N VAL A 134 9.32 -10.37 0.59
CA VAL A 134 7.98 -9.96 0.17
C VAL A 134 7.81 -8.46 0.32
N GLY A 135 7.14 -7.81 -0.62
CA GLY A 135 6.83 -6.39 -0.53
C GLY A 135 5.64 -6.01 -1.37
N GLN A 136 5.15 -4.80 -1.16
CA GLN A 136 4.12 -4.20 -2.00
C GLN A 136 4.37 -2.70 -2.09
N PHE A 137 4.08 -2.14 -3.26
CA PHE A 137 4.01 -0.72 -3.51
C PHE A 137 2.55 -0.31 -3.73
N GLY A 138 2.14 0.78 -3.09
CA GLY A 138 0.83 1.39 -3.24
C GLY A 138 0.97 2.82 -3.74
N PHE A 139 0.08 3.22 -4.64
CA PHE A 139 0.02 4.59 -5.14
C PHE A 139 -1.43 5.01 -5.30
N ILE A 140 -1.80 6.10 -4.62
CA ILE A 140 -3.01 6.88 -4.91
C ILE A 140 -2.56 8.31 -4.91
N TYR A 141 -2.59 8.95 -6.07
CA TYR A 141 -2.08 10.31 -6.23
C TYR A 141 -2.60 11.26 -5.14
N PRO A 142 -1.71 11.99 -4.42
CA PRO A 142 -0.25 12.03 -4.59
C PRO A 142 0.54 11.14 -3.59
N PHE A 143 -0.12 10.24 -2.86
CA PHE A 143 0.54 9.34 -1.93
C PHE A 143 1.25 8.18 -2.62
N SER A 144 2.38 7.81 -2.04
CA SER A 144 3.00 6.51 -2.24
C SER A 144 3.24 5.82 -0.90
N ALA A 145 3.15 4.49 -0.91
CA ALA A 145 3.45 3.66 0.25
C ALA A 145 4.20 2.41 -0.19
N GLN A 146 5.07 1.90 0.66
CA GLN A 146 5.78 0.65 0.41
C GLN A 146 6.12 -0.05 1.71
N PHE A 147 5.83 -1.36 1.77
CA PHE A 147 6.48 -2.24 2.73
C PHE A 147 7.40 -3.24 2.06
N ILE A 148 8.41 -3.67 2.83
CA ILE A 148 9.24 -4.83 2.56
C ILE A 148 9.34 -5.66 3.85
N TYR A 149 9.30 -6.98 3.72
CA TYR A 149 9.47 -7.93 4.81
C TYR A 149 10.48 -9.02 4.46
N TRP A 150 11.45 -9.21 5.35
CA TRP A 150 12.49 -10.24 5.30
C TRP A 150 12.18 -11.33 6.36
N PRO A 151 11.63 -12.50 5.96
CA PRO A 151 11.27 -13.59 6.87
C PRO A 151 12.38 -14.12 7.81
N ALA A 152 13.63 -14.23 7.34
CA ALA A 152 14.73 -14.82 8.09
C ALA A 152 15.11 -13.93 9.29
N SER A 153 15.14 -12.62 9.09
CA SER A 153 15.36 -11.65 10.17
C SER A 153 14.08 -11.24 10.90
N LYS A 154 12.91 -11.56 10.33
CA LYS A 154 11.58 -11.07 10.74
C LYS A 154 11.48 -9.55 10.74
N THR A 155 12.24 -8.90 9.87
CA THR A 155 12.29 -7.44 9.76
C THR A 155 11.24 -6.99 8.77
N ALA A 156 10.47 -5.95 9.12
CA ALA A 156 9.57 -5.26 8.21
C ALA A 156 9.92 -3.77 8.22
N ILE A 157 9.91 -3.15 7.03
CA ILE A 157 10.03 -1.69 6.87
C ILE A 157 8.78 -1.24 6.12
N GLU A 158 8.20 -0.12 6.54
CA GLU A 158 7.07 0.54 5.89
C GLU A 158 7.38 2.03 5.78
N VAL A 159 7.17 2.59 4.59
CA VAL A 159 7.34 4.02 4.30
C VAL A 159 6.08 4.51 3.60
N ILE A 160 5.53 5.62 4.09
CA ILE A 160 4.45 6.36 3.43
C ILE A 160 4.98 7.76 3.15
N ALA A 161 4.90 8.18 1.89
CA ALA A 161 5.20 9.54 1.47
C ALA A 161 3.92 10.24 1.00
N ASN A 162 3.71 11.45 1.50
CA ASN A 162 2.58 12.33 1.14
C ASN A 162 2.96 13.30 0.01
N GLU A 163 3.94 12.94 -0.81
CA GLU A 163 4.40 13.74 -1.93
C GLU A 163 4.74 12.87 -3.14
N VAL A 164 4.34 13.36 -4.32
CA VAL A 164 4.80 12.86 -5.62
C VAL A 164 5.55 13.97 -6.35
N ASP A 165 6.68 13.61 -6.96
CA ASP A 165 7.41 14.53 -7.83
C ASP A 165 6.83 14.49 -9.25
N SER A 166 6.19 15.57 -9.67
CA SER A 166 5.68 15.75 -11.05
C SER A 166 6.56 16.67 -11.90
N SER A 167 7.62 17.24 -11.29
CA SER A 167 8.50 18.23 -11.91
C SER A 167 9.45 17.63 -12.95
N SER A 168 9.63 16.32 -12.90
CA SER A 168 10.38 15.52 -13.87
C SER A 168 9.45 14.55 -14.61
N ASN A 169 9.89 14.00 -15.76
CA ASN A 169 9.03 13.12 -16.58
C ASN A 169 8.52 11.94 -15.72
N PRO A 170 7.19 11.77 -15.57
CA PRO A 170 6.61 10.82 -14.62
C PRO A 170 6.95 9.36 -14.93
N ASN A 171 7.46 9.05 -16.13
CA ASN A 171 7.97 7.73 -16.49
C ASN A 171 9.26 7.32 -15.73
N PHE A 172 9.90 8.22 -14.99
CA PHE A 172 11.09 7.93 -14.18
C PHE A 172 10.83 7.81 -12.67
N ASN A 173 9.57 7.97 -12.25
CA ASN A 173 9.18 7.86 -10.84
C ASN A 173 8.88 6.42 -10.39
N PHE A 174 9.07 5.45 -11.27
CA PHE A 174 8.74 4.03 -11.07
C PHE A 174 9.86 3.13 -11.60
#